data_AF-A0A378RJU1-F1
#
_entry.id   AF-A0A378RJU1-F1
#
_cell.length_a   1.000
_cell.length_b   1.000
_cell.length_c   1.000
_cell.angle_alpha   90.00
_cell.angle_beta   90.00
_cell.angle_gamma   90.00
#
_symmetry.space_group_name_H-M   'P 1'
#
loop_
_entity.id
_entity.type
_entity.pdbx_description
1 polymer ?
#
loop_
_entity_poly.entity_id
_entity_poly.type
_entity_poly.pdbx_seq_one_letter_code
_entity_poly.pdbx_strand_id
1 'polypeptide(L)'
;MLVAMKQETTEGMWFFDYTTAGLLQHIEHPTGVIETIEYQSEYLRFPQDVYTALPVATHHIITSKRNQLRSVSSFTYTKNNFLGFSSGVDFQCNRDNLYEVLKAYRYGSVETQILEHGVIETQRLYNNYHLLVSEIISFHSLNGLTSIQTELEYYDLVGLPFARQMNEFQMLKRKTITWKDNQKEVKQEISHFEFDSQGNLLFEILPKGIAIA
;
A
#
# COMPACT_ATOMS: atom_id res chain seq x y z
N MET A 1 -28.45 -18.55 47.71
CA MET A 1 -27.91 -17.19 47.48
C MET A 1 -27.60 -17.10 45.99
N LEU A 2 -28.53 -16.57 45.18
CA LEU A 2 -28.31 -16.39 43.74
C LEU A 2 -27.58 -15.06 43.53
N VAL A 3 -26.44 -15.10 42.85
CA VAL A 3 -25.74 -13.91 42.36
C VAL A 3 -26.48 -13.45 41.11
N ALA A 4 -27.09 -12.28 41.16
CA ALA A 4 -27.69 -11.67 39.98
C ALA A 4 -26.57 -11.34 38.97
N MET A 5 -26.61 -11.97 37.79
CA MET A 5 -25.78 -11.54 36.67
C MET A 5 -26.26 -10.17 36.23
N LYS A 6 -25.42 -9.15 36.41
CA LYS A 6 -25.66 -7.81 35.89
C LYS A 6 -25.54 -7.89 34.37
N GLN A 7 -26.65 -7.80 33.67
CA GLN A 7 -26.67 -7.62 32.23
C GLN A 7 -26.29 -6.17 31.96
N GLU A 8 -25.01 -5.88 31.71
CA GLU A 8 -24.59 -4.57 31.24
C GLU A 8 -25.00 -4.41 29.77
N THR A 9 -26.02 -3.60 29.52
CA THR A 9 -26.40 -3.16 28.18
C THR A 9 -25.48 -2.00 27.80
N THR A 10 -24.36 -2.30 27.12
CA THR A 10 -23.57 -1.26 26.46
C THR A 10 -24.07 -1.10 25.03
N GLU A 11 -25.09 -0.27 24.83
CA GLU A 11 -25.29 0.38 23.53
C GLU A 11 -24.12 1.35 23.33
N GLY A 12 -22.97 0.85 22.90
CA GLY A 12 -21.85 1.72 22.59
C GLY A 12 -22.11 2.40 21.24
N MET A 13 -21.94 3.73 21.22
CA MET A 13 -22.11 4.56 20.03
C MET A 13 -20.76 4.78 19.34
N TRP A 14 -20.82 4.99 18.02
CA TRP A 14 -19.69 5.45 17.24
C TRP A 14 -19.72 6.97 17.12
N PHE A 15 -18.56 7.62 17.21
CA PHE A 15 -18.41 9.04 16.92
C PHE A 15 -17.37 9.24 15.83
N PHE A 16 -17.64 10.17 14.92
CA PHE A 16 -16.77 10.52 13.80
C PHE A 16 -16.66 12.05 13.71
N ASP A 17 -15.44 12.57 13.78
CA ASP A 17 -15.18 13.99 13.52
C ASP A 17 -14.34 14.17 12.27
N TYR A 18 -14.60 15.27 11.58
CA TYR A 18 -13.97 15.62 10.31
C TYR A 18 -13.28 16.97 10.44
N THR A 19 -12.18 17.15 9.70
CA THR A 19 -11.55 18.45 9.51
C THR A 19 -12.50 19.43 8.82
N THR A 20 -12.17 20.72 8.81
CA THR A 20 -12.91 21.72 8.02
C THR A 20 -12.91 21.46 6.52
N ALA A 21 -11.95 20.66 6.02
CA ALA A 21 -11.87 20.19 4.64
C ALA A 21 -12.66 18.90 4.39
N GLY A 22 -13.37 18.36 5.39
CA GLY A 22 -14.17 17.14 5.27
C GLY A 22 -13.37 15.83 5.34
N LEU A 23 -12.14 15.86 5.85
CA LEU A 23 -11.32 14.65 6.02
C LEU A 23 -11.60 14.02 7.38
N LEU A 24 -11.78 12.69 7.44
CA LEU A 24 -11.99 11.98 8.70
C LEU A 24 -10.77 12.15 9.61
N GLN A 25 -10.95 12.71 10.80
CA GLN A 25 -9.86 13.07 11.71
C GLN A 25 -9.90 12.25 13.01
N HIS A 26 -11.08 11.89 13.48
CA HIS A 26 -11.25 11.24 14.78
C HIS A 26 -12.37 10.20 14.71
N ILE A 27 -12.13 9.04 15.32
CA ILE A 27 -13.10 7.96 15.47
C ILE A 27 -13.11 7.51 16.93
N GLU A 28 -14.26 7.58 17.59
CA GLU A 28 -14.45 6.92 18.89
C GLU A 28 -15.30 5.68 18.73
N HIS A 29 -14.74 4.56 19.18
CA HIS A 29 -15.38 3.26 19.14
C HIS A 29 -16.27 3.05 20.37
N PRO A 30 -17.35 2.25 20.26
CA PRO A 30 -18.14 1.73 21.37
C PRO A 30 -17.33 1.18 22.55
N THR A 31 -16.16 0.60 22.27
CA THR A 31 -15.25 -0.02 23.23
C THR A 31 -14.36 0.99 23.97
N GLY A 32 -14.44 2.27 23.60
CA GLY A 32 -13.56 3.33 24.10
C GLY A 32 -12.19 3.37 23.43
N VAL A 33 -11.99 2.68 22.32
CA VAL A 33 -10.82 2.90 21.46
C VAL A 33 -11.01 4.21 20.70
N ILE A 34 -9.94 4.98 20.57
CA ILE A 34 -9.91 6.24 19.83
C ILE A 34 -8.89 6.12 18.72
N GLU A 35 -9.29 6.44 17.50
CA GLU A 35 -8.39 6.58 16.36
C GLU A 35 -8.31 8.04 15.94
N THR A 36 -7.10 8.52 15.67
CA THR A 36 -6.83 9.87 15.16
C THR A 36 -6.03 9.77 13.88
N ILE A 37 -6.44 10.52 12.85
CA ILE A 37 -5.72 10.64 11.58
C ILE A 37 -5.19 12.06 11.44
N GLU A 38 -3.89 12.17 11.20
CA GLU A 38 -3.23 13.43 10.88
C GLU A 38 -2.98 13.52 9.38
N TYR A 39 -3.06 14.74 8.83
CA TYR A 39 -2.91 15.00 7.41
C TYR A 39 -1.87 16.08 7.13
N GLN A 40 -1.24 15.96 5.97
CA GLN A 40 -0.46 17.03 5.34
C GLN A 40 -1.15 17.48 4.06
N SER A 41 -1.45 18.78 3.97
CA SER A 41 -2.00 19.42 2.77
C SER A 41 -0.94 19.60 1.67
N GLU A 42 -1.40 19.89 0.45
CA GLU A 42 -0.56 20.26 -0.69
C GLU A 42 0.50 19.21 -1.08
N TYR A 43 0.16 17.92 -0.99
CA TYR A 43 1.13 16.84 -1.21
C TYR A 43 0.94 16.13 -2.56
N LEU A 44 -0.25 15.60 -2.82
CA LEU A 44 -0.57 14.87 -4.06
C LEU A 44 -0.84 15.87 -5.19
N ARG A 45 0.23 16.23 -5.88
CA ARG A 45 0.20 17.19 -7.00
C ARG A 45 -0.36 16.55 -8.27
N PHE A 46 -1.03 17.36 -9.09
CA PHE A 46 -1.50 16.97 -10.41
C PHE A 46 -0.39 17.15 -11.47
N PRO A 47 -0.47 16.50 -12.64
CA PRO A 47 0.42 16.80 -13.77
C PRO A 47 0.38 18.31 -14.06
N GLN A 48 1.57 18.92 -14.15
CA GLN A 48 1.76 20.37 -14.37
C GLN A 48 1.05 21.27 -13.34
N ASP A 49 0.66 20.73 -12.18
CA ASP A 49 -0.04 21.46 -11.13
C ASP A 49 -1.31 22.18 -11.59
N VAL A 50 -2.05 21.57 -12.53
CA VAL A 50 -3.27 22.17 -13.08
C VAL A 50 -4.38 22.39 -12.02
N TYR A 51 -4.34 21.65 -10.91
CA TYR A 51 -5.21 21.82 -9.75
C TYR A 51 -4.40 21.86 -8.46
N THR A 52 -5.01 22.42 -7.41
CA THR A 52 -4.51 22.38 -6.03
C THR A 52 -4.20 20.95 -5.61
N ALA A 53 -3.07 20.75 -4.95
CA ALA A 53 -2.62 19.42 -4.57
C ALA A 53 -3.50 18.84 -3.45
N LEU A 54 -3.77 17.53 -3.52
CA LEU A 54 -4.61 16.86 -2.53
C LEU A 54 -3.80 16.57 -1.25
N PRO A 55 -4.46 16.52 -0.09
CA PRO A 55 -3.83 16.14 1.17
C PRO A 55 -3.50 14.63 1.20
N VAL A 56 -2.59 14.25 2.09
CA VAL A 56 -2.27 12.85 2.43
C VAL A 56 -2.38 12.63 3.92
N ALA A 57 -2.78 11.43 4.33
CA ALA A 57 -2.63 11.00 5.72
C ALA A 57 -1.15 10.79 6.03
N THR A 58 -0.67 11.32 7.15
CA THR A 58 0.72 11.19 7.60
C THR A 58 0.84 10.36 8.86
N HIS A 59 -0.19 10.33 9.71
CA HIS A 59 -0.24 9.46 10.88
C HIS A 59 -1.62 8.86 11.07
N HIS A 60 -1.63 7.64 11.57
CA HIS A 60 -2.78 6.99 12.17
C HIS A 60 -2.39 6.54 13.57
N ILE A 61 -3.09 7.10 14.56
CA ILE A 61 -2.77 6.95 15.97
C ILE A 61 -3.95 6.28 16.65
N ILE A 62 -3.70 5.15 17.31
CA ILE A 62 -4.74 4.44 18.07
C ILE A 62 -4.42 4.55 19.56
N THR A 63 -5.38 5.01 20.34
CA THR A 63 -5.29 5.09 21.81
C THR A 63 -6.49 4.40 22.45
N SER A 64 -6.33 4.00 23.72
CA SER A 64 -7.46 3.56 24.53
C SER A 64 -8.12 4.74 25.26
N LYS A 65 -9.30 4.52 25.84
CA LYS A 65 -10.09 5.49 26.63
C LYS A 65 -9.32 6.19 27.75
N ARG A 66 -8.18 5.66 28.18
CA ARG A 66 -7.29 6.25 29.19
C ARG A 66 -6.07 6.97 28.57
N ASN A 67 -6.15 7.33 27.29
CA ASN A 67 -5.07 7.90 26.48
C ASN A 67 -3.78 7.08 26.47
N GLN A 68 -3.88 5.77 26.72
CA GLN A 68 -2.74 4.89 26.54
C GLN A 68 -2.57 4.60 25.06
N LEU A 69 -1.39 4.93 24.52
CA LEU A 69 -1.00 4.65 23.14
C LEU A 69 -1.04 3.14 22.87
N ARG A 70 -1.70 2.75 21.78
CA ARG A 70 -1.80 1.36 21.30
C ARG A 70 -0.93 1.12 20.09
N SER A 71 -0.99 2.01 19.11
CA SER A 71 -0.17 1.96 17.90
C SER A 71 -0.04 3.34 17.27
N VAL A 72 1.06 3.54 16.56
CA VAL A 72 1.27 4.66 15.65
C VAL A 72 1.77 4.10 14.35
N SER A 73 1.05 4.42 13.27
CA SER A 73 1.51 4.22 11.90
C SER A 73 1.82 5.59 11.32
N SER A 74 3.03 5.80 10.81
CA SER A 74 3.39 6.99 10.04
C SER A 74 3.54 6.65 8.56
N PHE A 75 3.23 7.60 7.69
CA PHE A 75 3.26 7.42 6.24
C PHE A 75 4.10 8.50 5.59
N THR A 76 5.00 8.07 4.71
CA THR A 76 5.70 8.95 3.76
C THR A 76 5.47 8.44 2.35
N TYR A 77 5.61 9.33 1.37
CA TYR A 77 5.26 9.04 -0.01
C TYR A 77 6.36 9.51 -0.94
N THR A 78 6.42 8.92 -2.14
CA THR A 78 7.30 9.45 -3.19
C THR A 78 6.79 10.79 -3.70
N LYS A 79 7.69 11.58 -4.32
CA LYS A 79 7.30 12.81 -5.01
C LYS A 79 6.34 12.54 -6.17
N ASN A 80 6.65 11.54 -6.99
CA ASN A 80 5.72 11.00 -7.99
C ASN A 80 4.50 10.40 -7.27
N ASN A 81 3.33 10.41 -7.89
CA ASN A 81 2.10 9.94 -7.26
C ASN A 81 1.11 9.39 -8.30
N PHE A 82 0.01 8.79 -7.83
CA PHE A 82 -0.99 8.17 -8.69
C PHE A 82 -1.75 9.16 -9.59
N LEU A 83 -1.72 10.47 -9.31
CA LEU A 83 -2.32 11.49 -10.18
C LEU A 83 -1.45 11.79 -11.40
N GLY A 84 -0.17 11.37 -11.39
CA GLY A 84 0.76 11.58 -12.49
C GLY A 84 1.62 12.83 -12.37
N PHE A 85 1.88 13.32 -11.16
CA PHE A 85 2.84 14.41 -10.98
C PHE A 85 4.21 14.09 -11.60
N SER A 86 4.83 15.07 -12.28
CA SER A 86 6.13 14.92 -12.96
C SER A 86 6.19 13.81 -14.04
N SER A 87 5.04 13.28 -14.47
CA SER A 87 4.97 12.30 -15.56
C SER A 87 5.34 12.91 -16.92
N GLY A 88 5.03 14.18 -17.13
CA GLY A 88 5.18 14.87 -18.41
C GLY A 88 3.98 14.74 -19.35
N VAL A 89 2.90 14.08 -18.91
CA VAL A 89 1.62 14.10 -19.62
C VAL A 89 0.76 15.29 -19.17
N ASP A 90 -0.17 15.70 -20.02
CA ASP A 90 -1.20 16.66 -19.65
C ASP A 90 -2.31 15.97 -18.86
N PHE A 91 -2.77 16.61 -17.80
CA PHE A 91 -3.90 16.11 -17.03
C PHE A 91 -5.19 16.26 -17.84
N GLN A 92 -5.97 15.18 -17.91
CA GLN A 92 -7.34 15.21 -18.39
C GLN A 92 -8.27 14.64 -17.31
N CYS A 93 -9.41 15.29 -17.14
CA CYS A 93 -10.46 14.81 -16.24
C CYS A 93 -11.11 13.53 -16.79
N ASN A 94 -11.71 12.74 -15.90
CA ASN A 94 -12.48 11.53 -16.22
C ASN A 94 -11.69 10.42 -16.93
N ARG A 95 -10.37 10.38 -16.72
CA ARG A 95 -9.53 9.26 -17.15
C ARG A 95 -8.37 9.07 -16.18
N ASP A 96 -7.71 7.93 -16.32
CA ASP A 96 -6.41 7.69 -15.71
C ASP A 96 -5.30 8.27 -16.59
N ASN A 97 -4.58 9.25 -16.05
CA ASN A 97 -3.53 9.94 -16.81
C ASN A 97 -2.23 9.14 -16.86
N LEU A 98 -2.00 8.18 -15.96
CA LEU A 98 -0.77 7.40 -15.96
C LEU A 98 -0.73 6.37 -17.10
N TYR A 99 -1.87 6.03 -17.68
CA TYR A 99 -1.97 5.15 -18.86
C TYR A 99 -1.41 5.77 -20.14
N GLU A 100 -1.25 7.09 -20.20
CA GLU A 100 -0.57 7.78 -21.32
C GLU A 100 0.95 7.88 -21.14
N VAL A 101 1.48 7.44 -20.00
CA VAL A 101 2.91 7.56 -19.71
C VAL A 101 3.67 6.44 -20.42
N LEU A 102 4.41 6.79 -21.47
CA LEU A 102 5.18 5.83 -22.27
C LEU A 102 6.56 5.49 -21.68
N LYS A 103 6.96 6.09 -20.56
CA LYS A 103 8.24 5.82 -19.89
C LYS A 103 7.99 5.11 -18.57
N ALA A 104 9.05 4.52 -18.00
CA ALA A 104 8.96 4.00 -16.65
C ALA A 104 8.56 5.13 -15.68
N TYR A 105 7.45 4.94 -14.98
CA TYR A 105 6.97 5.84 -13.95
C TYR A 105 6.63 5.02 -12.72
N ARG A 106 7.19 5.44 -11.59
CA ARG A 106 7.05 4.77 -10.30
C ARG A 106 6.58 5.77 -9.27
N TYR A 107 5.69 5.32 -8.41
CA TYR A 107 5.28 6.04 -7.21
C TYR A 107 5.05 5.03 -6.08
N GLY A 108 5.05 5.49 -4.83
CA GLY A 108 5.02 4.60 -3.69
C GLY A 108 4.80 5.28 -2.36
N SER A 109 4.81 4.46 -1.32
CA SER A 109 4.71 4.87 0.08
C SER A 109 5.62 4.05 0.97
N VAL A 110 5.93 4.60 2.14
CA VAL A 110 6.54 3.90 3.25
C VAL A 110 5.64 4.09 4.46
N GLU A 111 5.18 2.98 5.01
CA GLU A 111 4.44 2.91 6.27
C GLU A 111 5.39 2.44 7.37
N THR A 112 5.49 3.18 8.48
CA THR A 112 6.28 2.80 9.65
C THR A 112 5.37 2.61 10.85
N GLN A 113 5.30 1.39 11.38
CA GLN A 113 4.50 1.03 12.54
C GLN A 113 5.41 0.84 13.76
N ILE A 114 5.16 1.63 14.81
CA ILE A 114 5.88 1.51 16.09
C ILE A 114 5.10 0.55 16.99
N LEU A 115 5.75 -0.54 17.40
CA LEU A 115 5.21 -1.56 18.29
C LEU A 115 6.03 -1.62 19.59
N GLU A 116 5.54 -2.34 20.61
CA GLU A 116 6.19 -2.43 21.92
C GLU A 116 7.62 -3.01 21.85
N HIS A 117 7.92 -3.84 20.85
CA HIS A 117 9.18 -4.60 20.76
C HIS A 117 9.94 -4.38 19.45
N GLY A 118 9.58 -3.36 18.67
CA GLY A 118 10.26 -3.09 17.40
C GLY A 118 9.50 -2.14 16.49
N VAL A 119 10.05 -1.95 15.29
CA VAL A 119 9.46 -1.14 14.23
C VAL A 119 9.27 -2.01 13.01
N ILE A 120 8.07 -1.98 12.42
CA ILE A 120 7.80 -2.61 11.12
C ILE A 120 7.73 -1.49 10.10
N GLU A 121 8.54 -1.58 9.05
CA GLU A 121 8.48 -0.66 7.92
C GLU A 121 8.01 -1.43 6.68
N THR A 122 6.97 -0.93 6.01
CA THR A 122 6.49 -1.47 4.75
C THR A 122 6.64 -0.44 3.65
N GLN A 123 7.53 -0.70 2.69
CA GLN A 123 7.72 0.13 1.50
C GLN A 123 6.98 -0.50 0.33
N ARG A 124 6.17 0.29 -0.40
CA ARG A 124 5.40 -0.16 -1.57
C ARG A 124 5.73 0.71 -2.77
N LEU A 125 5.93 0.09 -3.92
CA LEU A 125 6.19 0.78 -5.18
C LEU A 125 5.28 0.25 -6.29
N TYR A 126 4.67 1.15 -7.04
CA TYR A 126 3.71 0.88 -8.11
C TYR A 126 4.25 1.35 -9.47
N ASN A 127 3.77 0.74 -10.56
CA ASN A 127 4.00 1.24 -11.94
C ASN A 127 2.93 2.26 -12.37
N ASN A 128 3.03 2.75 -13.61
CA ASN A 128 2.05 3.65 -14.21
C ASN A 128 0.68 3.02 -14.49
N TYR A 129 0.57 1.69 -14.41
CA TYR A 129 -0.70 0.98 -14.49
C TYR A 129 -1.28 0.64 -13.10
N HIS A 130 -0.75 1.28 -12.05
CA HIS A 130 -1.13 1.06 -10.65
C HIS A 130 -0.86 -0.35 -10.11
N LEU A 131 -0.03 -1.13 -10.80
CA LEU A 131 0.38 -2.47 -10.37
C LEU A 131 1.52 -2.37 -9.35
N LEU A 132 1.39 -3.05 -8.21
CA LEU A 132 2.45 -3.15 -7.21
C LEU A 132 3.62 -3.92 -7.81
N VAL A 133 4.80 -3.32 -7.89
CA VAL A 133 6.01 -3.98 -8.45
C VAL A 133 7.04 -4.35 -7.41
N SER A 134 7.00 -3.71 -6.23
CA SER A 134 7.87 -4.03 -5.12
C SER A 134 7.17 -3.75 -3.80
N GLU A 135 7.26 -4.70 -2.89
CA GLU A 135 6.94 -4.51 -1.47
C GLU A 135 8.12 -4.99 -0.63
N ILE A 136 8.60 -4.17 0.29
CA ILE A 136 9.64 -4.53 1.25
C ILE A 136 9.06 -4.36 2.63
N ILE A 137 8.99 -5.45 3.39
CA ILE A 137 8.60 -5.45 4.80
C ILE A 137 9.86 -5.68 5.62
N SER A 138 10.23 -4.69 6.43
CA SER A 138 11.42 -4.69 7.28
C SER A 138 11.01 -4.75 8.75
N PHE A 139 11.57 -5.70 9.49
CA PHE A 139 11.37 -5.87 10.92
C PHE A 139 12.63 -5.43 11.67
N HIS A 140 12.54 -4.28 12.32
CA HIS A 140 13.63 -3.72 13.12
C HIS A 140 13.46 -4.16 14.57
N SER A 141 14.45 -4.86 15.11
CA SER A 141 14.50 -5.29 16.51
C SER A 141 15.86 -4.98 17.12
N LEU A 142 15.99 -5.15 18.44
CA LEU A 142 17.29 -5.07 19.14
C LEU A 142 18.31 -6.09 18.62
N ASN A 143 17.84 -7.20 18.04
CA ASN A 143 18.68 -8.31 17.59
C ASN A 143 19.12 -8.18 16.12
N GLY A 144 18.68 -7.12 15.42
CA GLY A 144 19.03 -6.87 14.02
C GLY A 144 17.81 -6.56 13.14
N LEU A 145 18.06 -6.56 11.83
CA LEU A 145 17.10 -6.25 10.78
C LEU A 145 16.83 -7.50 9.94
N THR A 146 15.59 -7.96 9.89
CA THR A 146 15.15 -8.93 8.88
C THR A 146 14.19 -8.28 7.90
N SER A 147 14.20 -8.71 6.65
CA SER A 147 13.24 -8.20 5.67
C SER A 147 12.77 -9.24 4.68
N ILE A 148 11.56 -9.02 4.17
CA ILE A 148 10.95 -9.79 3.09
C ILE A 148 10.73 -8.81 1.95
N GLN A 149 11.42 -9.05 0.84
CA GLN A 149 11.27 -8.27 -0.40
C GLN A 149 10.47 -9.10 -1.40
N THR A 150 9.32 -8.61 -1.82
CA THR A 150 8.52 -9.16 -2.90
C THR A 150 8.67 -8.27 -4.13
N GLU A 151 9.08 -8.86 -5.25
CA GLU A 151 9.16 -8.21 -6.56
C GLU A 151 8.14 -8.87 -7.49
N LEU A 152 7.38 -8.04 -8.20
CA LEU A 152 6.29 -8.45 -9.07
C LEU A 152 6.56 -7.88 -10.47
N GLU A 153 6.75 -8.77 -11.43
CA GLU A 153 6.93 -8.45 -12.84
C GLU A 153 5.64 -8.81 -13.58
N TYR A 154 5.19 -7.89 -14.44
CA TYR A 154 3.98 -8.06 -15.24
C TYR A 154 4.35 -8.13 -16.73
N TYR A 155 3.34 -8.33 -17.56
CA TYR A 155 3.48 -8.36 -19.02
C TYR A 155 3.47 -6.97 -19.67
N ASP A 156 3.45 -5.89 -18.88
CA ASP A 156 3.46 -4.53 -19.39
C ASP A 156 4.75 -4.19 -20.14
N LEU A 157 4.59 -3.53 -21.29
CA LEU A 157 5.70 -3.11 -22.13
C LEU A 157 5.84 -1.59 -22.09
N VAL A 158 6.88 -1.12 -21.41
CA VAL A 158 7.25 0.30 -21.39
C VAL A 158 7.51 0.80 -22.82
N GLY A 159 7.00 1.98 -23.15
CA GLY A 159 7.11 2.57 -24.50
C GLY A 159 5.94 2.26 -25.42
N LEU A 160 5.12 1.26 -25.11
CA LEU A 160 3.90 0.98 -25.87
C LEU A 160 2.72 1.77 -25.30
N PRO A 161 1.94 2.47 -26.15
CA PRO A 161 0.67 3.05 -25.74
C PRO A 161 -0.26 1.99 -25.17
N PHE A 162 -1.12 2.36 -24.22
CA PHE A 162 -2.07 1.45 -23.58
C PHE A 162 -2.87 0.61 -24.60
N ALA A 163 -3.39 1.24 -25.66
CA ALA A 163 -4.16 0.55 -26.70
C ALA A 163 -3.38 -0.52 -27.50
N ARG A 164 -2.06 -0.61 -27.30
CA ARG A 164 -1.17 -1.59 -27.92
C ARG A 164 -0.54 -2.56 -26.92
N GLN A 165 -0.90 -2.47 -25.64
CA GLN A 165 -0.55 -3.49 -24.66
C GLN A 165 -1.29 -4.79 -25.01
N MET A 166 -0.69 -5.94 -24.67
CA MET A 166 -1.38 -7.23 -24.76
C MET A 166 -2.53 -7.30 -23.74
N ASN A 167 -3.53 -8.16 -23.97
CA ASN A 167 -4.72 -8.23 -23.11
C ASN A 167 -4.38 -8.60 -21.65
N GLU A 168 -3.34 -9.40 -21.49
CA GLU A 168 -2.83 -9.95 -20.25
C GLU A 168 -1.73 -9.08 -19.62
N PHE A 169 -1.51 -7.84 -20.08
CA PHE A 169 -0.40 -6.99 -19.61
C PHE A 169 -0.38 -6.74 -18.09
N GLN A 170 -1.56 -6.79 -17.44
CA GLN A 170 -1.71 -6.66 -15.99
C GLN A 170 -1.58 -7.98 -15.22
N MET A 171 -1.47 -9.10 -15.93
CA MET A 171 -1.27 -10.40 -15.30
C MET A 171 0.17 -10.53 -14.79
N LEU A 172 0.30 -11.16 -13.63
CA LEU A 172 1.58 -11.36 -12.98
C LEU A 172 2.39 -12.37 -13.79
N LYS A 173 3.50 -11.95 -14.39
CA LYS A 173 4.40 -12.81 -15.16
C LYS A 173 5.36 -13.57 -14.26
N ARG A 174 5.90 -12.88 -13.24
CA ARG A 174 6.87 -13.46 -12.31
C ARG A 174 6.75 -12.81 -10.94
N LYS A 175 6.87 -13.64 -9.91
CA LYS A 175 6.96 -13.22 -8.51
C LYS A 175 8.28 -13.70 -7.94
N THR A 176 9.05 -12.80 -7.34
CA THR A 176 10.26 -13.14 -6.60
C THR A 176 10.09 -12.70 -5.15
N ILE A 177 10.25 -13.63 -4.20
CA ILE A 177 10.27 -13.34 -2.77
C ILE A 177 11.67 -13.62 -2.26
N THR A 178 12.32 -12.61 -1.70
CA THR A 178 13.66 -12.72 -1.11
C THR A 178 13.58 -12.40 0.38
N TRP A 179 14.04 -13.33 1.22
CA TRP A 179 14.22 -13.12 2.64
C TRP A 179 15.66 -12.67 2.91
N LYS A 180 15.82 -11.64 3.73
CA LYS A 180 17.13 -11.10 4.13
C LYS A 180 17.25 -11.06 5.65
N ASP A 181 18.44 -11.38 6.14
CA ASP A 181 18.87 -11.18 7.52
C ASP A 181 20.11 -10.27 7.52
N ASN A 182 19.98 -9.11 8.17
CA ASN A 182 20.98 -8.06 8.20
C ASN A 182 21.53 -7.75 6.80
N GLN A 183 20.59 -7.52 5.87
CA GLN A 183 20.82 -7.26 4.44
C GLN A 183 21.40 -8.42 3.62
N LYS A 184 21.76 -9.54 4.24
CA LYS A 184 22.22 -10.73 3.53
C LYS A 184 21.03 -11.58 3.12
N GLU A 185 20.97 -11.96 1.85
CA GLU A 185 19.98 -12.90 1.36
C GLU A 185 20.16 -14.26 2.04
N VAL A 186 19.07 -14.78 2.61
CA VAL A 186 19.05 -16.10 3.27
C VAL A 186 18.21 -17.12 2.51
N LYS A 187 17.22 -16.66 1.74
CA LYS A 187 16.34 -17.50 0.94
C LYS A 187 15.75 -16.67 -0.21
N GLN A 188 15.51 -17.33 -1.33
CA GLN A 188 14.75 -16.78 -2.44
C GLN A 188 13.76 -17.83 -2.99
N GLU A 189 12.56 -17.38 -3.31
CA GLU A 189 11.53 -18.16 -3.99
C GLU A 189 11.10 -17.41 -5.24
N ILE A 190 10.94 -18.13 -6.35
CA ILE A 190 10.52 -17.57 -7.63
C ILE A 190 9.35 -18.38 -8.17
N SER A 191 8.27 -17.68 -8.52
CA SER A 191 7.15 -18.23 -9.28
C SER A 191 7.07 -17.58 -10.66
N HIS A 192 6.69 -18.37 -11.66
CA HIS A 192 6.44 -17.92 -13.02
C HIS A 192 5.03 -18.32 -13.43
N PHE A 193 4.38 -17.46 -14.22
CA PHE A 193 3.02 -17.69 -14.68
C PHE A 193 2.95 -17.35 -16.18
N GLU A 194 2.21 -18.15 -16.93
CA GLU A 194 1.89 -17.90 -18.33
C GLU A 194 0.39 -17.95 -18.54
N PHE A 195 -0.11 -17.03 -19.36
CA PHE A 195 -1.54 -16.88 -19.65
C PHE A 195 -1.77 -16.91 -21.15
N ASP A 196 -2.97 -17.31 -21.56
CA ASP A 196 -3.45 -17.07 -22.91
C ASP A 196 -3.97 -15.64 -23.09
N SER A 197 -4.32 -15.29 -24.34
CA SER A 197 -4.84 -13.97 -24.70
C SER A 197 -6.21 -13.63 -24.09
N GLN A 198 -6.88 -14.60 -23.47
CA GLN A 198 -8.14 -14.46 -22.74
C GLN A 198 -7.91 -14.32 -21.23
N GLY A 199 -6.66 -14.43 -20.77
CA GLY A 199 -6.30 -14.36 -19.35
C GLY A 199 -6.47 -15.67 -18.60
N ASN A 200 -6.62 -16.81 -19.29
CA ASN A 200 -6.61 -18.12 -18.63
C ASN A 200 -5.18 -18.52 -18.34
N LEU A 201 -4.93 -19.03 -17.13
CA LEU A 201 -3.62 -19.57 -16.74
C LEU A 201 -3.32 -20.82 -17.59
N LEU A 202 -2.23 -20.78 -18.33
CA LEU A 202 -1.71 -21.91 -19.11
C LEU A 202 -0.73 -22.75 -18.30
N PHE A 203 0.07 -22.08 -17.47
CA PHE A 203 1.14 -22.72 -16.73
C PHE A 203 1.58 -21.88 -15.53
N GLU A 204 1.85 -22.54 -14.40
CA GLU A 204 2.52 -21.95 -13.25
C GLU A 204 3.71 -22.81 -12.82
N ILE A 205 4.87 -22.20 -12.60
CA ILE A 205 6.00 -22.82 -11.90
C ILE A 205 6.02 -22.29 -10.48
N LEU A 206 5.85 -23.17 -9.49
CA LEU A 206 6.03 -22.83 -8.08
C LEU A 206 7.49 -23.01 -7.63
N PRO A 207 7.91 -22.40 -6.50
CA PRO A 207 9.30 -22.48 -6.02
C PRO A 207 9.80 -23.92 -5.77
N LYS A 208 8.88 -24.88 -5.60
CA LYS A 208 9.18 -26.31 -5.42
C LYS A 208 9.15 -27.12 -6.73
N GLY A 209 9.06 -26.46 -7.89
CA GLY A 209 9.07 -27.08 -9.22
C GLY A 209 7.75 -27.76 -9.62
N ILE A 210 6.64 -27.48 -8.92
CA ILE A 210 5.32 -27.98 -9.31
C ILE A 210 4.82 -27.14 -10.49
N ALA A 211 4.44 -27.84 -11.55
CA ALA A 211 3.73 -27.31 -12.71
C ALA A 211 2.25 -27.65 -12.60
N ILE A 212 1.37 -26.66 -12.73
CA ILE A 212 -0.08 -26.85 -12.82
C ILE A 212 -0.56 -26.21 -14.13
N ALA A 213 -1.41 -26.93 -14.87
CA ALA A 213 -2.10 -26.52 -16.09
C ALA A 213 -3.61 -26.78 -15.91
#